data_AF-A0A3D2JUS7-F1
#
_entry.id   AF-A0A3D2JUS7-F1
#
_cell.length_a   1.000
_cell.length_b   1.000
_cell.length_c   1.000
_cell.angle_alpha   90.00
_cell.angle_beta   90.00
_cell.angle_gamma   90.00
#
_symmetry.space_group_name_H-M   'P 1'
#
loop_
_entity.id
_entity.type
_entity.pdbx_description
1 polymer ?
#
loop_
_entity_poly.entity_id
_entity_poly.type
_entity_poly.pdbx_seq_one_letter_code
_entity_poly.pdbx_strand_id
1 'polypeptide(L)'
;ANEALYLDSAQHRYIDEAGSANIIVAMDDGTLTTPASNAILPSITRRSVLEIAATQLNMKTVERAIDLREEFGSFQEMGACGTAAVLSPVDRVFFDNDWHMVNGDGQTVGPVMQQLYDSLVGIQKGENEDVFGWLREVEI
;
A
#
# COMPACT_ATOMS: atom_id res chain seq x y z
N ALA A 1 -1.00 5.84 -17.90
CA ALA A 1 -1.39 5.30 -16.59
C ALA A 1 -1.61 3.81 -16.78
N ASN A 2 -1.07 2.97 -15.88
CA ASN A 2 -1.24 1.51 -15.98
C ASN A 2 -2.49 1.03 -15.25
N GLU A 3 -3.08 1.87 -14.39
CA GLU A 3 -4.28 1.58 -13.63
C GLU A 3 -4.99 2.90 -13.25
N ALA A 4 -6.30 2.85 -13.01
CA ALA A 4 -7.06 4.00 -12.52
C ALA A 4 -6.98 4.11 -10.98
N LEU A 5 -6.66 5.30 -10.47
CA LEU A 5 -6.80 5.60 -9.04
C LEU A 5 -8.21 6.14 -8.79
N TYR A 6 -9.03 5.38 -8.08
CA TYR A 6 -10.37 5.79 -7.68
C TYR A 6 -10.31 6.67 -6.43
N LEU A 7 -11.16 7.69 -6.43
CA LEU A 7 -11.41 8.54 -5.29
C LEU A 7 -12.83 8.28 -4.77
N ASP A 8 -13.10 8.75 -3.55
CA ASP A 8 -14.41 8.64 -2.93
C ASP A 8 -15.51 9.18 -3.85
N SER A 9 -16.58 8.41 -3.99
CA SER A 9 -17.70 8.75 -4.90
C SER A 9 -18.48 10.00 -4.51
N ALA A 10 -18.35 10.49 -3.27
CA ALA A 10 -19.14 11.60 -2.76
C ALA A 10 -18.53 12.96 -3.10
N GLN A 11 -17.20 13.08 -3.00
CA GLN A 11 -16.47 14.34 -3.11
C GLN A 11 -15.33 14.29 -4.12
N HIS A 12 -14.94 13.10 -4.59
CA HIS A 12 -13.79 12.90 -5.48
C HIS A 12 -12.51 13.55 -4.91
N ARG A 13 -12.32 13.36 -3.60
CA ARG A 13 -11.32 14.05 -2.78
C ARG A 13 -10.38 13.06 -2.10
N TYR A 14 -10.92 12.02 -1.48
CA TYR A 14 -10.15 11.04 -0.73
C TYR A 14 -9.80 9.84 -1.60
N ILE A 15 -8.59 9.30 -1.44
CA ILE A 15 -8.17 8.09 -2.15
C ILE A 15 -9.03 6.91 -1.69
N ASP A 16 -9.49 6.06 -2.61
CA ASP A 16 -10.14 4.77 -2.28
C ASP A 16 -9.22 3.60 -2.65
N GLU A 17 -9.08 3.29 -3.94
CA GLU A 17 -8.35 2.12 -4.43
C GLU A 17 -7.75 2.34 -5.84
N ALA A 18 -6.84 1.47 -6.28
CA ALA A 18 -6.29 1.47 -7.64
C ALA A 18 -6.72 0.21 -8.39
N GLY A 19 -7.65 0.36 -9.34
CA GLY A 19 -8.20 -0.77 -10.08
C GLY A 19 -8.90 -1.76 -9.15
N SER A 20 -8.25 -2.92 -8.93
CA SER A 20 -8.70 -3.98 -8.02
C SER A 20 -7.78 -4.18 -6.80
N ALA A 21 -6.85 -3.24 -6.58
CA ALA A 21 -5.87 -3.28 -5.50
C ALA A 21 -6.07 -2.12 -4.52
N ASN A 22 -5.84 -2.37 -3.22
CA ASN A 22 -5.88 -1.31 -2.22
C ASN A 22 -4.59 -0.49 -2.24
N ILE A 23 -4.66 0.76 -1.75
CA ILE A 23 -3.52 1.64 -1.63
C ILE A 23 -2.94 1.61 -0.22
N ILE A 24 -1.61 1.67 -0.14
CA ILE A 24 -0.85 2.00 1.07
C ILE A 24 0.12 3.14 0.77
N VAL A 25 0.39 3.97 1.76
CA VAL A 25 1.25 5.15 1.65
C VAL A 25 2.17 5.21 2.86
N ALA A 26 3.48 5.23 2.64
CA ALA A 26 4.45 5.61 3.66
C ALA A 26 4.53 7.13 3.69
N MET A 27 4.26 7.72 4.85
CA MET A 27 4.24 9.17 5.07
C MET A 27 5.59 9.68 5.57
N ASP A 28 5.84 10.97 5.43
CA ASP A 28 7.08 11.63 5.91
C ASP A 28 7.26 11.61 7.43
N ASP A 29 6.18 11.46 8.18
CA ASP A 29 6.17 11.24 9.63
C ASP A 29 6.53 9.80 10.05
N GLY A 30 6.81 8.92 9.07
CA GLY A 30 7.19 7.52 9.28
C GLY A 30 6.00 6.57 9.49
N THR A 31 4.76 7.03 9.35
CA THR A 31 3.57 6.17 9.43
C THR A 31 3.32 5.44 8.10
N LEU A 32 2.72 4.25 8.19
CA LEU A 32 2.14 3.55 7.04
C LEU A 32 0.62 3.74 7.08
N THR A 33 0.10 4.56 6.17
CA THR A 33 -1.32 4.94 6.11
C THR A 33 -2.01 4.22 4.95
N THR A 34 -3.25 3.77 5.16
CA THR A 34 -4.11 3.22 4.10
C THR A 34 -5.47 3.90 4.12
N PRO A 35 -6.15 4.09 2.97
CA PRO A 35 -7.46 4.69 2.96
C PRO A 35 -8.52 3.87 3.70
N ALA A 36 -9.40 4.58 4.41
CA ALA A 36 -10.55 4.02 5.12
C ALA A 36 -11.86 4.51 4.51
N SER A 37 -12.64 3.60 3.95
CA SER A 37 -13.96 3.86 3.39
C SER A 37 -14.75 2.56 3.31
N ASN A 38 -16.07 2.63 3.53
CA ASN A 38 -16.96 1.48 3.40
C ASN A 38 -17.13 1.02 1.94
N ALA A 39 -16.68 1.82 0.96
CA ALA A 39 -16.70 1.47 -0.45
C ALA A 39 -15.49 0.64 -0.89
N ILE A 40 -14.43 0.60 -0.08
CA ILE A 40 -13.18 -0.09 -0.40
C ILE A 40 -13.32 -1.58 -0.09
N LEU A 41 -12.87 -2.44 -1.01
CA LEU A 41 -12.78 -3.88 -0.76
C LEU A 41 -11.76 -4.17 0.36
N PRO A 42 -12.12 -4.94 1.41
CA PRO A 42 -11.23 -5.24 2.53
C PRO A 42 -10.17 -6.29 2.14
N SER A 43 -9.08 -5.87 1.49
CA SER A 43 -8.00 -6.76 1.04
C SER A 43 -7.30 -7.48 2.20
N ILE A 44 -7.11 -8.80 2.04
CA ILE A 44 -6.28 -9.59 2.95
C ILE A 44 -4.82 -9.17 2.83
N THR A 45 -4.32 -8.88 1.63
CA THR A 45 -2.94 -8.41 1.44
C THR A 45 -2.68 -7.10 2.17
N ARG A 46 -3.62 -6.14 2.10
CA ARG A 46 -3.54 -4.89 2.86
C ARG A 46 -3.42 -5.18 4.35
N ARG A 47 -4.30 -6.02 4.89
CA ARG A 47 -4.28 -6.40 6.32
C ARG A 47 -2.94 -7.04 6.72
N SER A 48 -2.42 -7.97 5.93
CA SER A 48 -1.12 -8.60 6.18
C SER A 48 0.03 -7.60 6.15
N VAL A 49 0.03 -6.67 5.19
CA VAL A 49 1.07 -5.64 5.07
C VAL A 49 1.07 -4.70 6.27
N LEU A 50 -0.11 -4.26 6.74
CA LEU A 50 -0.20 -3.43 7.95
C LEU A 50 0.30 -4.17 9.19
N GLU A 51 -0.03 -5.45 9.33
CA GLU A 51 0.43 -6.25 10.48
C GLU A 51 1.97 -6.42 10.46
N ILE A 52 2.56 -6.70 9.30
CA ILE A 52 4.02 -6.76 9.13
C ILE A 52 4.66 -5.41 9.46
N ALA A 53 4.11 -4.31 8.94
CA ALA A 53 4.61 -2.97 9.21
C ALA A 53 4.64 -2.66 10.72
N ALA A 54 3.57 -3.01 11.43
CA ALA A 54 3.46 -2.78 12.86
C ALA A 54 4.44 -3.64 13.68
N THR A 55 4.55 -4.94 13.35
CA THR A 55 5.22 -5.93 14.21
C THR A 55 6.69 -6.15 13.88
N GLN A 56 7.06 -6.06 12.59
CA GLN A 56 8.43 -6.34 12.14
C GLN A 56 9.21 -5.05 11.84
N LEU A 57 8.54 -4.03 11.30
CA LEU A 57 9.16 -2.75 10.97
C LEU A 57 8.97 -1.68 12.05
N ASN A 58 8.20 -1.98 13.11
CA ASN A 58 7.87 -1.05 14.20
C ASN A 58 7.27 0.29 13.71
N MET A 59 6.56 0.26 12.59
CA MET A 59 5.88 1.42 12.03
C MET A 59 4.50 1.58 12.66
N LYS A 60 4.08 2.82 12.91
CA LYS A 60 2.69 3.10 13.26
C LYS A 60 1.83 2.96 12.00
N THR A 61 0.82 2.09 12.05
CA THR A 61 -0.16 1.92 10.98
C THR A 61 -1.42 2.74 11.24
N VAL A 62 -1.97 3.36 10.20
CA VAL A 62 -3.16 4.22 10.32
C VAL A 62 -4.13 3.91 9.18
N GLU A 63 -5.37 3.58 9.52
CA GLU A 63 -6.48 3.46 8.55
C GLU A 63 -7.38 4.69 8.69
N ARG A 64 -7.34 5.60 7.71
CA ARG A 64 -8.11 6.85 7.69
C ARG A 64 -8.36 7.34 6.27
N ALA A 65 -9.27 8.29 6.09
CA ALA A 65 -9.36 9.02 4.82
C ALA A 65 -8.03 9.74 4.51
N ILE A 66 -7.59 9.67 3.27
CA ILE A 66 -6.38 10.34 2.77
C ILE A 66 -6.80 11.29 1.67
N ASP A 67 -6.68 12.60 1.91
CA ASP A 67 -6.95 13.61 0.89
C ASP A 67 -5.81 13.62 -0.13
N LEU A 68 -6.10 13.20 -1.36
CA LEU A 68 -5.07 13.08 -2.39
C LEU A 68 -4.32 14.40 -2.60
N ARG A 69 -5.03 15.53 -2.60
CA ARG A 69 -4.44 16.83 -2.98
C ARG A 69 -3.77 17.52 -1.81
N GLU A 70 -4.41 17.49 -0.64
CA GLU A 70 -3.86 18.15 0.55
C GLU A 70 -2.65 17.41 1.12
N GLU A 71 -2.59 16.08 0.95
CA GLU A 71 -1.57 15.26 1.60
C GLU A 71 -0.48 14.75 0.65
N PHE A 72 -0.61 14.90 -0.69
CA PHE A 72 0.37 14.35 -1.65
C PHE A 72 1.83 14.70 -1.31
N GLY A 73 2.07 15.95 -0.87
CA GLY A 73 3.41 16.43 -0.52
C GLY A 73 4.06 15.72 0.68
N SER A 74 3.30 14.97 1.46
CA SER A 74 3.79 14.16 2.60
C SER A 74 4.03 12.70 2.23
N PHE A 75 3.72 12.27 1.01
CA PHE A 75 3.90 10.89 0.59
C PHE A 75 5.38 10.63 0.30
N GLN A 76 5.99 9.71 1.04
CA GLN A 76 7.36 9.26 0.78
C GLN A 76 7.41 8.04 -0.14
N GLU A 77 6.45 7.13 0.00
CA GLU A 77 6.31 5.97 -0.88
C GLU A 77 4.82 5.63 -1.00
N MET A 78 4.39 5.14 -2.15
CA MET A 78 3.02 4.69 -2.38
C MET A 78 3.06 3.33 -3.05
N GLY A 79 2.13 2.44 -2.68
CA GLY A 79 2.02 1.11 -3.25
C GLY A 79 0.57 0.68 -3.42
N ALA A 80 0.30 -0.06 -4.49
CA ALA A 80 -0.92 -0.82 -4.67
C ALA A 80 -0.71 -2.26 -4.19
N CYS A 81 -1.64 -2.82 -3.43
CA CYS A 81 -1.51 -4.15 -2.83
C CYS A 81 -2.77 -5.00 -3.03
N GLY A 82 -2.56 -6.29 -3.28
CA GLY A 82 -3.63 -7.26 -3.55
C GLY A 82 -3.04 -8.62 -3.86
N THR A 83 -3.86 -9.68 -3.88
CA THR A 83 -3.34 -11.06 -4.02
C THR A 83 -2.50 -11.25 -5.27
N ALA A 84 -2.96 -10.74 -6.43
CA ALA A 84 -2.25 -10.88 -7.70
C ALA A 84 -1.02 -9.95 -7.81
N ALA A 85 -1.13 -8.73 -7.28
CA ALA A 85 -0.06 -7.74 -7.32
C ALA A 85 1.03 -7.98 -6.26
N VAL A 86 0.66 -8.67 -5.18
CA VAL A 86 1.38 -8.69 -3.89
C VAL A 86 1.56 -7.26 -3.37
N LEU A 87 2.61 -6.58 -3.82
CA LEU A 87 2.87 -5.17 -3.61
C LEU A 87 3.48 -4.58 -4.89
N SER A 88 2.79 -3.62 -5.49
CA SER A 88 3.23 -2.90 -6.69
C SER A 88 3.51 -1.44 -6.32
N PRO A 89 4.78 -0.99 -6.32
CA PRO A 89 5.14 0.40 -6.10
C PRO A 89 4.48 1.35 -7.11
N VAL A 90 4.15 2.56 -6.66
CA VAL A 90 3.54 3.62 -7.46
C VAL A 90 4.51 4.79 -7.58
N ASP A 91 5.07 4.99 -8.78
CA ASP A 91 6.05 6.06 -9.03
C ASP A 91 5.42 7.45 -9.12
N ARG A 92 4.24 7.52 -9.74
CA ARG A 92 3.55 8.78 -10.05
C ARG A 92 2.04 8.62 -10.14
N VAL A 93 1.33 9.68 -9.77
CA VAL A 93 -0.13 9.77 -9.83
C VAL A 93 -0.50 10.92 -10.77
N PHE A 94 -1.49 10.71 -11.63
CA PHE A 94 -1.99 11.77 -12.51
C PHE A 94 -3.21 12.42 -11.88
N PHE A 95 -3.13 13.71 -11.57
CA PHE A 95 -4.24 14.53 -11.11
C PHE A 95 -4.04 16.00 -11.49
N ASP A 96 -5.13 16.75 -11.59
CA ASP A 96 -5.13 18.17 -11.97
C ASP A 96 -4.40 18.45 -13.31
N ASN A 97 -4.56 17.52 -14.25
CA ASN A 97 -3.94 17.52 -15.59
C ASN A 97 -2.41 17.44 -15.62
N ASP A 98 -1.77 16.98 -14.54
CA ASP A 98 -0.33 16.80 -14.47
C ASP A 98 0.07 15.47 -13.80
N TRP A 99 1.30 15.03 -14.08
CA TRP A 99 1.93 13.90 -13.42
C TRP A 99 2.69 14.36 -12.19
N HIS A 100 2.29 13.85 -11.02
CA HIS A 100 2.96 14.12 -9.76
C HIS A 100 3.75 12.89 -9.35
N MET A 101 5.07 13.06 -9.16
CA MET A 101 5.95 12.01 -8.68
C MET A 101 5.73 11.80 -7.19
N VAL A 102 5.50 10.57 -6.74
CA VAL A 102 5.38 10.26 -5.31
C VAL A 102 6.74 10.45 -4.65
N ASN A 103 7.79 9.79 -5.18
CA ASN A 103 9.17 9.98 -4.76
C ASN A 103 10.16 9.51 -5.83
N GLY A 104 11.40 9.97 -5.73
CA GLY A 104 12.53 9.50 -6.50
C GLY A 104 12.48 9.85 -7.99
N ASP A 105 13.17 9.03 -8.78
CA ASP A 105 13.30 9.16 -10.24
C ASP A 105 12.29 8.29 -11.02
N GLY A 106 11.41 7.58 -10.30
CA GLY A 106 10.46 6.62 -10.88
C GLY A 106 11.11 5.34 -11.43
N GLN A 107 12.34 5.01 -11.01
CA GLN A 107 13.05 3.80 -11.42
C GLN A 107 13.41 2.91 -10.23
N THR A 108 13.53 3.49 -9.04
CA THR A 108 13.95 2.78 -7.82
C THR A 108 12.77 2.59 -6.87
N VAL A 109 12.55 1.35 -6.44
CA VAL A 109 11.57 1.03 -5.39
C VAL A 109 12.07 1.59 -4.05
N GLY A 110 11.19 2.27 -3.32
CA GLY A 110 11.52 2.81 -2.02
C GLY A 110 11.79 1.72 -0.96
N PRO A 111 12.62 2.02 0.05
CA PRO A 111 13.04 1.04 1.04
C PRO A 111 11.89 0.46 1.87
N VAL A 112 10.83 1.23 2.16
CA VAL A 112 9.69 0.73 2.94
C VAL A 112 8.90 -0.29 2.13
N MET A 113 8.53 0.04 0.90
CA MET A 113 7.79 -0.86 0.01
C MET A 113 8.59 -2.14 -0.28
N GLN A 114 9.90 -2.02 -0.49
CA GLN A 114 10.76 -3.18 -0.70
C GLN A 114 10.78 -4.10 0.53
N GLN A 115 10.96 -3.55 1.73
CA GLN A 115 10.98 -4.34 2.96
C GLN A 115 9.64 -5.03 3.24
N LEU A 116 8.52 -4.35 2.98
CA LEU A 116 7.18 -4.93 3.12
C LEU A 116 6.96 -6.07 2.12
N TYR A 117 7.38 -5.89 0.86
CA TYR A 117 7.30 -6.94 -0.16
C TYR A 117 8.14 -8.16 0.23
N ASP A 118 9.41 -7.96 0.59
CA ASP A 118 10.33 -9.04 0.94
C ASP A 118 9.84 -9.83 2.14
N SER A 119 9.30 -9.14 3.16
CA SER A 119 8.76 -9.78 4.37
C SER A 119 7.52 -10.62 4.05
N LEU A 120 6.56 -10.06 3.30
CA LEU A 120 5.32 -10.75 2.95
C LEU A 120 5.60 -11.96 2.05
N VAL A 121 6.40 -11.78 1.00
CA VAL A 121 6.74 -12.85 0.05
C VAL A 121 7.57 -13.94 0.74
N GLY A 122 8.51 -13.55 1.60
CA GLY A 122 9.31 -14.51 2.36
C GLY A 122 8.43 -15.40 3.26
N ILE A 123 7.41 -14.83 3.92
CA ILE A 123 6.41 -15.62 4.67
C ILE A 123 5.63 -16.51 3.70
N GLN A 124 5.08 -15.98 2.61
CA GLN A 124 4.27 -16.74 1.64
C GLN A 124 5.01 -17.94 1.04
N LYS A 125 6.33 -17.83 0.84
CA LYS A 125 7.18 -18.90 0.33
C LYS A 125 7.72 -19.86 1.40
N GLY A 126 7.50 -19.55 2.69
CA GLY A 126 8.09 -20.29 3.81
C GLY A 126 9.60 -20.08 3.96
N GLU A 127 10.15 -19.01 3.39
CA GLU A 127 11.56 -18.60 3.53
C GLU A 127 11.78 -17.87 4.86
N ASN A 128 10.76 -17.16 5.35
CA ASN A 128 10.75 -16.50 6.65
C ASN A 128 9.83 -17.26 7.63
N GLU A 129 10.12 -17.15 8.93
CA GLU A 129 9.25 -17.67 9.99
C GLU A 129 7.88 -16.98 9.95
N ASP A 130 6.82 -17.79 9.93
CA ASP A 130 5.45 -17.31 10.01
C ASP A 130 5.04 -17.07 11.47
N VAL A 131 5.44 -15.93 12.01
CA VAL A 131 5.11 -15.50 13.37
C VAL A 131 3.62 -15.22 13.58
N PHE A 132 2.82 -15.18 12.51
CA PHE A 132 1.39 -14.86 12.56
C PHE A 132 0.49 -16.10 12.46
N GLY A 133 1.04 -17.26 12.11
CA GLY A 133 0.28 -18.48 11.87
C GLY A 133 -0.66 -18.38 10.66
N TRP A 134 -0.26 -17.66 9.61
CA TRP A 134 -1.00 -17.52 8.35
C TRP A 134 -0.83 -18.71 7.41
N LEU A 135 0.29 -19.42 7.47
CA LEU A 135 0.59 -20.54 6.59
C LEU A 135 -0.21 -21.78 6.99
N ARG A 136 -0.82 -22.39 5.98
CA ARG A 136 -1.52 -23.67 6.11
C ARG A 136 -0.86 -24.67 5.19
N GLU A 137 -0.27 -25.71 5.78
CA GLU A 137 0.25 -26.84 5.02
C GLU A 137 -0.90 -27.61 4.35
N VAL A 138 -0.69 -27.96 3.09
CA VAL A 138 -1.60 -28.78 2.28
C VAL A 138 -0.83 -30.02 1.87
N GLU A 139 -1.25 -31.18 2.39
CA GLU A 139 -0.72 -32.46 1.95
C GLU A 139 -1.18 -32.73 0.50
N ILE A 140 -0.25 -33.13 -0.36
CA ILE A 140 -0.49 -33.47 -1.78
C ILE A 140 -0.38 -34.99 -1.97
#